data_AF-A0A183CK07-F1
#
_entry.id   AF-A0A183CK07-F1
#
_cell.length_a   1.000
_cell.length_b   1.000
_cell.length_c   1.000
_cell.angle_alpha   90.00
_cell.angle_beta   90.00
_cell.angle_gamma   90.00
#
_symmetry.space_group_name_H-M   'P 1'
#
loop_
_entity.id
_entity.type
_entity.pdbx_description
1 polymer ?
#
loop_
_entity_poly.entity_id
_entity_poly.type
_entity_poly.pdbx_seq_one_letter_code
_entity_poly.pdbx_strand_id
1 'polypeptide(L)'
;MDNAILFNALFSSSSPAVFSRGLCGLQNLGNTCFMNSALQCLSNVPELTEYFLRGAHIGEVNEDNPLGTQGRLVKEYAELLKEMWSGECGSVRPFKLKVVSGWCWTG
;
A
#
# COMPACT_ATOMS: atom_id res chain seq x y z
N MET A 1 23.14 -13.88 38.02
CA MET A 1 22.38 -14.92 37.29
C MET A 1 20.89 -14.75 37.53
N ASP A 2 20.08 -14.01 36.79
CA ASP A 2 20.21 -12.70 36.16
C ASP A 2 18.78 -12.13 36.14
N ASN A 3 18.37 -11.45 37.21
CA ASN A 3 17.06 -10.77 37.29
C ASN A 3 16.88 -9.68 36.21
N ALA A 4 17.97 -9.31 35.52
CA ALA A 4 17.96 -8.42 34.38
C ALA A 4 17.32 -9.05 33.12
N ILE A 5 17.40 -10.38 32.95
CA ILE A 5 16.79 -11.07 31.80
C ILE A 5 15.27 -11.08 31.94
N LEU A 6 14.77 -11.34 33.16
CA LEU A 6 13.34 -11.29 33.47
C LEU A 6 12.76 -9.87 33.40
N PHE A 7 13.55 -8.84 33.77
CA PHE A 7 13.12 -7.44 33.65
C PHE A 7 13.02 -6.99 32.18
N ASN A 8 13.95 -7.39 31.32
CA ASN A 8 13.91 -7.07 29.88
C ASN A 8 12.76 -7.79 29.14
N ALA A 9 12.38 -9.00 29.57
CA ALA A 9 11.28 -9.75 28.96
C ALA A 9 9.90 -9.11 29.21
N LEU A 10 9.71 -8.42 30.33
CA LEU A 10 8.45 -7.75 30.67
C LEU A 10 8.28 -6.37 30.01
N PHE A 11 9.37 -5.70 29.63
CA PHE A 11 9.34 -4.40 28.93
C PHE A 11 9.38 -4.53 27.40
N SER A 12 9.53 -5.74 26.85
CA SER A 12 9.54 -5.99 25.41
C SER A 12 8.14 -6.23 24.80
N SER A 13 7.06 -6.05 25.57
CA SER A 13 5.70 -6.09 25.03
C SER A 13 5.33 -4.75 24.39
N SER A 14 6.01 -4.34 23.32
CA SER A 14 5.31 -3.54 22.33
C SER A 14 4.34 -4.50 21.66
N SER A 15 3.08 -4.56 22.13
CA SER A 15 2.01 -5.13 21.31
C SER A 15 2.18 -4.56 19.90
N PRO A 16 2.24 -5.38 18.83
CA PRO A 16 2.36 -4.84 17.48
C PRO A 16 1.24 -3.81 17.32
N ALA A 17 1.60 -2.60 16.93
CA ALA A 17 0.62 -1.55 16.74
C ALA A 17 -0.34 -2.03 15.65
N VAL A 18 -1.53 -2.49 16.06
CA VAL A 18 -2.59 -2.89 15.13
C VAL A 18 -3.24 -1.61 14.65
N PHE A 19 -3.01 -1.28 13.38
CA PHE A 19 -3.65 -0.15 12.73
C PHE A 19 -5.02 -0.57 12.20
N SER A 20 -5.99 0.33 12.24
CA SER A 20 -7.28 0.09 11.57
C SER A 20 -7.06 -0.04 10.07
N ARG A 21 -7.62 -1.07 9.44
CA ARG A 21 -7.52 -1.29 7.99
C ARG A 21 -8.00 -0.07 7.22
N GLY A 22 -7.26 0.33 6.19
CA GLY A 22 -7.57 1.53 5.40
C GLY A 22 -7.13 2.84 6.05
N LEU A 23 -6.84 2.87 7.36
CA LEU A 23 -6.21 4.02 8.02
C LEU A 23 -4.68 3.94 7.89
N CYS A 24 -4.20 4.02 6.65
CA CYS A 24 -2.79 3.93 6.31
C CYS A 24 -2.34 5.18 5.53
N GLY A 25 -1.28 5.84 6.00
CA GLY A 25 -0.67 6.97 5.32
C GLY A 25 0.10 6.58 4.05
N LEU A 26 0.35 7.54 3.17
CA LEU A 26 1.25 7.38 2.02
C LEU A 26 2.43 8.33 2.15
N GLN A 27 3.64 7.78 2.10
CA GLN A 27 4.86 8.58 2.14
C GLN A 27 5.01 9.41 0.86
N ASN A 28 5.34 10.69 0.99
CA ASN A 28 5.65 11.55 -0.15
C ASN A 28 7.05 11.20 -0.69
N LEU A 29 7.19 11.05 -2.00
CA LEU A 29 8.42 10.63 -2.69
C LEU A 29 8.99 11.73 -3.60
N GLY A 30 8.81 12.98 -3.17
CA GLY A 30 9.19 14.19 -3.92
C GLY A 30 8.10 14.59 -4.90
N ASN A 31 7.37 15.67 -4.60
CA ASN A 31 6.25 16.19 -5.40
C ASN A 31 5.15 15.16 -5.73
N THR A 32 4.99 14.10 -4.93
CA THR A 32 3.97 13.06 -5.16
C THR A 32 2.71 13.24 -4.29
N CYS A 33 2.54 14.37 -3.60
CA CYS A 33 1.36 14.60 -2.76
C CYS A 33 0.05 14.53 -3.56
N PHE A 34 0.06 15.00 -4.81
CA PHE A 34 -1.06 14.86 -5.74
C PHE A 34 -1.44 13.38 -5.97
N MET A 35 -0.44 12.53 -6.22
CA MET A 35 -0.65 11.09 -6.38
C MET A 35 -1.16 10.48 -5.08
N ASN A 36 -0.59 10.85 -3.93
CA ASN A 36 -1.03 10.37 -2.63
C ASN A 36 -2.50 10.73 -2.37
N SER A 37 -2.93 11.97 -2.67
CA SER A 37 -4.34 12.36 -2.51
C SER A 37 -5.27 11.55 -3.41
N ALA A 38 -4.90 11.31 -4.67
CA ALA A 38 -5.71 10.50 -5.58
C ALA A 38 -5.82 9.04 -5.12
N LEU A 39 -4.69 8.45 -4.70
CA LEU A 39 -4.65 7.07 -4.20
C LEU A 39 -5.46 6.89 -2.92
N GLN A 40 -5.43 7.87 -2.01
CA GLN A 40 -6.27 7.86 -0.81
C GLN A 40 -7.76 7.90 -1.18
N CYS A 41 -8.17 8.76 -2.12
CA CYS A 41 -9.55 8.80 -2.58
C CYS A 41 -9.99 7.46 -3.18
N LEU A 42 -9.20 6.88 -4.08
CA LEU A 42 -9.52 5.60 -4.73
C LEU A 42 -9.55 4.43 -3.73
N SER A 43 -8.60 4.38 -2.81
CA SER A 43 -8.54 3.36 -1.74
C SER A 43 -9.77 3.39 -0.83
N ASN A 44 -10.46 4.52 -0.73
CA ASN A 44 -11.64 4.66 0.11
C ASN A 44 -12.96 4.51 -0.68
N VAL A 45 -12.91 4.08 -1.94
CA VAL A 45 -14.10 3.62 -2.68
C VAL A 45 -14.32 2.15 -2.36
N PRO A 46 -15.35 1.78 -1.55
CA PRO A 46 -15.48 0.42 -1.04
C PRO A 46 -15.56 -0.65 -2.12
N GLU A 47 -16.29 -0.38 -3.20
CA GLU A 47 -16.51 -1.33 -4.30
C GLU A 47 -15.21 -1.61 -5.05
N LEU A 48 -14.40 -0.56 -5.30
CA LEU A 48 -13.12 -0.68 -5.97
C LEU A 48 -12.11 -1.44 -5.10
N THR A 49 -12.02 -1.05 -3.83
CA THR A 49 -11.12 -1.68 -2.87
C THR A 49 -11.46 -3.14 -2.68
N GLU A 50 -12.73 -3.47 -2.51
CA GLU A 50 -13.19 -4.87 -2.39
C GLU A 50 -12.89 -5.69 -3.64
N TYR A 51 -13.12 -5.12 -4.84
CA TYR A 51 -12.77 -5.75 -6.11
C TYR A 51 -11.28 -6.15 -6.18
N PHE A 52 -10.38 -5.26 -5.76
CA PHE A 52 -8.95 -5.54 -5.72
C PHE A 52 -8.57 -6.54 -4.64
N LEU A 53 -9.08 -6.38 -3.41
CA LEU A 53 -8.75 -7.25 -2.28
C LEU A 53 -9.26 -8.69 -2.46
N ARG A 54 -10.39 -8.88 -3.16
CA ARG A 54 -10.90 -10.20 -3.55
C ARG A 54 -10.14 -10.84 -4.71
N GLY A 55 -9.24 -10.11 -5.37
CA GLY A 55 -8.48 -10.61 -6.51
C GLY A 55 -9.29 -10.71 -7.82
N ALA A 56 -10.47 -10.08 -7.91
CA ALA A 56 -11.35 -10.18 -9.07
C ALA A 56 -10.68 -9.67 -10.37
N HIS A 57 -9.77 -8.69 -10.25
CA HIS A 57 -8.99 -8.17 -11.36
C HIS A 57 -8.11 -9.21 -12.09
N ILE A 58 -7.66 -10.28 -11.44
CA ILE A 58 -6.63 -11.19 -11.99
C ILE A 58 -7.05 -11.80 -13.34
N GLY A 59 -8.33 -12.08 -13.54
CA GLY A 59 -8.86 -12.64 -14.79
C GLY A 59 -9.35 -11.59 -15.81
N GLU A 60 -9.37 -10.31 -15.45
CA GLU A 60 -9.99 -9.24 -16.24
C GLU A 60 -8.95 -8.28 -16.84
N VAL A 61 -7.68 -8.39 -16.42
CA VAL A 61 -6.60 -7.57 -16.97
C VAL A 61 -6.33 -7.93 -18.42
N ASN A 62 -6.51 -6.93 -19.29
CA ASN A 62 -6.07 -7.01 -20.68
C ASN A 62 -4.59 -6.60 -20.78
N GLU A 63 -3.69 -7.58 -20.73
CA GLU A 63 -2.24 -7.36 -20.84
C GLU A 63 -1.78 -7.06 -22.27
N ASP A 64 -2.56 -7.46 -23.27
CA ASP A 64 -2.24 -7.33 -24.70
C ASP A 64 -2.59 -5.95 -25.27
N ASN A 65 -3.29 -5.10 -24.51
CA ASN A 65 -3.67 -3.77 -24.96
C ASN A 65 -2.41 -2.89 -25.18
N PRO A 66 -2.10 -2.45 -26.42
CA PRO A 66 -0.92 -1.65 -26.71
C PRO A 66 -0.98 -0.23 -26.10
N LEU A 67 -2.17 0.25 -25.70
CA LEU A 67 -2.34 1.51 -24.97
C LEU A 67 -2.25 1.33 -23.45
N GLY A 68 -2.19 0.08 -22.98
CA GLY A 68 -2.14 -0.27 -21.57
C GLY A 68 -0.72 -0.24 -20.98
N THR A 69 -0.59 -0.77 -19.78
CA THR A 69 0.69 -0.89 -19.07
C THR A 69 1.20 -2.33 -18.97
N GLN A 70 0.67 -3.24 -19.82
CA GLN A 70 0.86 -4.70 -19.73
C GLN A 70 0.47 -5.23 -18.34
N GLY A 71 -0.66 -4.76 -17.81
CA GLY A 71 -1.16 -5.13 -16.47
C GLY A 71 -0.36 -4.57 -15.29
N ARG A 72 0.83 -3.99 -15.50
CA ARG A 72 1.72 -3.56 -14.42
C ARG A 72 1.07 -2.57 -13.47
N LEU A 73 0.31 -1.60 -13.98
CA LEU A 73 -0.35 -0.60 -13.13
C LEU A 73 -1.38 -1.24 -12.20
N VAL A 74 -2.19 -2.15 -12.74
CA VAL A 74 -3.22 -2.88 -12.00
C VAL A 74 -2.58 -3.72 -10.90
N LYS A 75 -1.50 -4.43 -11.23
CA LYS A 75 -0.75 -5.26 -10.29
C LYS A 75 -0.17 -4.43 -9.14
N GLU A 76 0.55 -3.35 -9.43
CA GLU A 76 1.16 -2.53 -8.37
C GLU A 76 0.12 -1.79 -7.53
N TYR A 77 -1.03 -1.45 -8.09
CA TYR A 77 -2.13 -0.86 -7.31
C TYR A 77 -2.77 -1.90 -6.37
N ALA A 78 -2.97 -3.13 -6.84
CA ALA A 78 -3.49 -4.22 -6.03
C ALA A 78 -2.56 -4.54 -4.84
N GLU A 79 -1.25 -4.59 -5.06
CA GLU A 79 -0.27 -4.79 -3.99
C GLU A 79 -0.26 -3.63 -2.99
N LEU A 80 -0.33 -2.39 -3.46
CA LEU A 80 -0.44 -1.22 -2.58
C LEU A 80 -1.69 -1.29 -1.71
N LEU A 81 -2.85 -1.65 -2.27
CA LEU A 81 -4.09 -1.80 -1.50
C LEU A 81 -3.97 -2.88 -0.43
N LYS A 82 -3.34 -4.03 -0.73
CA LYS A 82 -3.10 -5.07 0.27
C LYS A 82 -2.28 -4.54 1.45
N GLU A 83 -1.23 -3.78 1.18
CA GLU A 83 -0.40 -3.17 2.23
C GLU A 83 -1.20 -2.12 3.05
N MET A 84 -1.98 -1.25 2.39
CA MET A 84 -2.80 -0.23 3.06
C MET A 84 -3.92 -0.82 3.92
N TRP A 85 -4.46 -1.97 3.52
CA TRP A 85 -5.59 -2.63 4.19
C TRP A 85 -5.20 -3.86 5.02
N SER A 86 -3.90 -4.14 5.21
CA SER A 86 -3.43 -5.22 6.07
C SER A 86 -3.71 -4.95 7.56
N GLY A 87 -3.65 -3.68 7.97
CA GLY A 87 -3.69 -3.26 9.38
C GLY A 87 -2.35 -3.39 10.10
N GLU A 88 -1.27 -3.69 9.39
CA GLU A 88 0.06 -3.94 9.94
C GLU A 88 0.96 -2.70 9.97
N CYS A 89 0.64 -1.68 9.17
CA CYS A 89 1.46 -0.48 8.99
C CYS A 89 0.62 0.80 8.98
N GLY A 90 1.06 1.82 9.73
CA GLY A 90 0.42 3.14 9.73
C GLY A 90 0.76 4.02 8.52
N SER A 91 1.75 3.63 7.71
CA SER A 91 2.12 4.34 6.48
C SER A 91 2.91 3.43 5.54
N VAL A 92 2.65 3.50 4.24
CA VAL A 92 3.31 2.70 3.19
C VAL A 92 3.94 3.60 2.14
N ARG A 93 4.88 3.03 1.38
CA ARG A 93 5.67 3.77 0.38
C ARG A 93 5.27 3.33 -1.04
N PRO A 94 4.51 4.15 -1.81
CA PRO A 94 4.00 3.78 -3.13
C PRO A 94 5.08 3.87 -4.25
N PHE A 95 6.29 3.38 -3.99
CA PHE A 95 7.43 3.54 -4.91
C PHE A 95 7.25 2.76 -6.22
N LYS A 96 6.83 1.49 -6.14
CA LYS A 96 6.64 0.67 -7.35
C LYS A 96 5.54 1.24 -8.25
N LEU A 97 4.43 1.68 -7.63
CA LEU A 97 3.34 2.33 -8.35
C LEU A 97 3.79 3.63 -9.02
N LYS A 98 4.61 4.46 -8.34
CA LYS A 98 5.23 5.65 -8.94
C LYS A 98 6.07 5.32 -10.19
N VAL A 99 6.90 4.26 -10.12
CA VAL A 99 7.76 3.84 -11.23
C VAL A 99 6.93 3.39 -12.43
N VAL A 100 5.92 2.52 -12.21
CA VAL A 100 5.11 1.96 -13.30
C VAL A 100 4.23 3.01 -13.96
N SER A 101 3.70 3.94 -13.18
CA SER A 101 2.82 4.98 -13.69
C SER A 101 3.56 6.01 -14.55
N GLY A 102 4.90 6.01 -14.56
CA GLY A 102 5.70 6.93 -15.38
C GLY A 102 5.76 8.36 -14.84
N TRP A 103 5.42 8.58 -13.56
CA TRP A 103 5.38 9.90 -12.94
C TRP A 103 6.81 10.31 -12.52
N CYS A 104 7.67 10.46 -13.53
CA CYS A 104 8.90 11.25 -13.41
C CYS A 104 8.54 12.72 -13.72
N TRP A 105 7.91 13.40 -12.76
CA TRP A 105 8.10 14.85 -12.68
C TRP A 105 9.45 15.09 -12.00
N THR A 106 10.51 15.17 -12.81
CA THR A 106 11.76 15.84 -12.46
C THR A 106 11.86 17.06 -13.37
N GLY A 107 11.53 18.23 -12.84
CA GLY A 107 11.58 19.51 -13.55
C GLY A 107 10.44 20.40 -13.11
#